data_AF-A0A1I2FF13-F1
#
_entry.id   AF-A0A1I2FF13-F1
#
_cell.length_a   1.000
_cell.length_b   1.000
_cell.length_c   1.000
_cell.angle_alpha   90.00
_cell.angle_beta   90.00
_cell.angle_gamma   90.00
#
_symmetry.space_group_name_H-M   'P 1'
#
loop_
_entity.id
_entity.type
_entity.pdbx_description
1 polymer ?
#
loop_
_entity_poly.entity_id
_entity_poly.type
_entity_poly.pdbx_seq_one_letter_code
_entity_poly.pdbx_strand_id
1 'polypeptide(L)'
;MGKASRRRSKLRQPPSSEEEALRRERRRAVRAERRGGRRGSSLQEYENLASLGERHIREALIARHNRRMLNINNFPSSAVQPVLASLSSVGLMDVALRELGAKTDRFPAHYGSTWVDHLAWGVDSCFSAARLLFSGQAIGATVVLRSQFERWTENAAFNADVTHIEGESSADFAGRAWHECHKTYPFRMRRPADTTGSEGRGHSIEGDWDNEPHADGAMGPPVNIGEDHRVYPTQILNLMSEFLHGRGPWVDAVQWEAGGLLDGDSMSIAKAAECLADAVTLIVRQIRLCLATLAEESDRNLMPEFLFSLPERMPAGGVNPPLDYLIPLVPTTGLSSDVLAEMDRVLAVYEATMKGKRPAGRLFRDDELTHLHFGARRARAAKCAVKALEMERRDLGDKFNIDAVSGREMCYITAAEMAGLLSVWQGNTPAGRAAATCSSLMRSAYWLWLEDDDRALGALRCLLEQCARMKVWATKPEKAERLESSSSGTPKDWVNAAGWRRLTALNRALGEFAHAHAKIRWDGAREILWNIQRGGSGASIHTARGHALDALTSLLMVECIRSARVLSPAIGDAFEGIVNDLVGGPGKLESELEDFLNRTLSHKNHPLGDYSFQGPAASRR
;
A
#
# COMPACT_ATOMS: atom_id res chain seq x y z
N MET A 1 50.81 13.11 26.63
CA MET A 1 49.42 12.84 26.18
C MET A 1 49.41 11.81 25.05
N GLY A 2 48.82 10.63 25.26
CA GLY A 2 48.73 9.59 24.23
C GLY A 2 47.81 9.96 23.05
N LYS A 3 48.03 9.33 21.88
CA LYS A 3 47.25 9.55 20.65
C LYS A 3 45.72 9.50 20.88
N ALA A 4 45.24 8.62 21.77
CA ALA A 4 43.82 8.50 22.12
C ALA A 4 43.26 9.72 22.88
N SER A 5 44.05 10.33 23.77
CA SER A 5 43.69 11.54 24.53
C SER A 5 43.60 12.76 23.61
N ARG A 6 44.56 12.93 22.69
CA ARG A 6 44.49 13.99 21.65
C ARG A 6 43.30 13.81 20.71
N ARG A 7 42.94 12.57 20.35
CA ARG A 7 41.75 12.27 19.54
C ARG A 7 40.44 12.62 20.27
N ARG A 8 40.34 12.35 21.58
CA ARG A 8 39.18 12.72 22.41
C ARG A 8 39.07 14.24 22.59
N SER A 9 40.18 14.94 22.76
CA SER A 9 40.20 16.41 22.83
C SER A 9 39.74 17.05 21.51
N LYS A 10 40.23 16.58 20.35
CA LYS A 10 39.77 17.06 19.03
C LYS A 10 38.29 16.78 18.76
N LEU A 11 37.74 15.68 19.28
CA LEU A 11 36.31 15.36 19.17
C LEU A 11 35.40 16.23 20.04
N ARG A 12 35.95 16.89 21.08
CA ARG A 12 35.22 17.83 21.96
C ARG A 12 35.21 19.25 21.41
N GLN A 13 36.15 19.60 20.53
CA GLN A 13 36.11 20.89 19.84
C GLN A 13 34.94 20.92 18.84
N PRO A 14 34.23 22.05 18.70
CA PRO A 14 33.24 22.21 17.64
C PRO A 14 33.89 21.94 16.26
N PRO A 15 33.13 21.39 15.30
CA PRO A 15 33.64 21.15 13.95
C PRO A 15 34.14 22.48 13.35
N SER A 16 35.30 22.45 12.71
CA SER A 16 35.89 23.67 12.13
C SER A 16 35.25 24.07 10.79
N SER A 17 34.36 23.23 10.25
CA SER A 17 33.61 23.45 9.03
C SER A 17 32.32 22.61 9.03
N GLU A 18 31.37 23.00 8.18
CA GLU A 18 30.14 22.24 7.94
C GLU A 18 30.43 20.84 7.38
N GLU A 19 31.40 20.71 6.47
CA GLU A 19 31.82 19.41 5.95
C GLU A 19 32.38 18.50 7.07
N GLU A 20 33.13 19.05 8.01
CA GLU A 20 33.60 18.29 9.17
C GLU A 20 32.45 17.90 10.11
N ALA A 21 31.46 18.78 10.29
CA ALA A 21 30.24 18.49 11.06
C ALA A 21 29.49 17.29 10.44
N LEU A 22 29.20 17.35 9.14
CA LEU A 22 28.55 16.27 8.38
C LEU A 22 29.34 14.96 8.45
N ARG A 23 30.68 15.02 8.30
CA ARG A 23 31.53 13.83 8.40
C ARG A 23 31.52 13.23 9.81
N ARG A 24 31.48 14.06 10.85
CA ARG A 24 31.38 13.61 12.25
C ARG A 24 30.01 12.99 12.53
N GLU A 25 28.94 13.57 11.99
CA GLU A 25 27.58 13.05 12.08
C GLU A 25 27.42 11.71 11.37
N ARG A 26 27.87 11.59 10.11
CA ARG A 26 27.90 10.30 9.39
C ARG A 26 28.64 9.21 10.17
N ARG A 27 29.79 9.54 10.77
CA ARG A 27 30.53 8.59 11.63
C ARG A 27 29.75 8.21 12.89
N ARG A 28 28.97 9.12 13.47
CA ARG A 28 28.09 8.83 14.62
C ARG A 28 26.94 7.92 14.19
N ALA A 29 26.29 8.22 13.08
CA ALA A 29 25.21 7.41 12.49
C ALA A 29 25.69 5.98 12.18
N VAL A 30 26.83 5.81 11.49
CA VAL A 30 27.40 4.47 11.21
C VAL A 30 27.72 3.68 12.49
N ARG A 31 28.15 4.36 13.56
CA ARG A 31 28.40 3.69 14.84
C ARG A 31 27.11 3.32 15.56
N ALA A 32 26.09 4.17 15.49
CA ALA A 32 24.76 3.88 16.01
C ALA A 32 24.16 2.68 15.29
N GLU A 33 24.19 2.68 13.96
CA GLU A 33 23.76 1.57 13.12
C GLU A 33 24.44 0.26 13.49
N ARG A 34 25.78 0.26 13.61
CA ARG A 34 26.53 -0.92 14.03
C ARG A 34 26.22 -1.39 15.45
N ARG A 35 25.81 -0.50 16.35
CA ARG A 35 25.42 -0.87 17.73
C ARG A 35 24.02 -1.46 17.73
N GLY A 36 23.07 -0.82 17.05
CA GLY A 36 21.69 -1.28 16.91
C GLY A 36 21.61 -2.61 16.19
N GLY A 37 22.28 -2.75 15.04
CA GLY A 37 22.23 -3.96 14.20
C GLY A 37 22.92 -5.20 14.78
N ARG A 38 23.60 -5.09 15.93
CA ARG A 38 24.14 -6.24 16.68
C ARG A 38 23.14 -6.85 17.65
N ARG A 39 21.97 -6.24 17.81
CA ARG A 39 20.95 -6.67 18.76
C ARG A 39 19.95 -7.56 18.04
N GLY A 40 19.59 -8.68 18.65
CA GLY A 40 18.47 -9.48 18.20
C GLY A 40 17.13 -8.79 18.50
N SER A 41 16.04 -9.55 18.33
CA SER A 41 14.67 -9.07 18.53
C SER A 41 14.06 -9.57 19.85
N SER A 42 14.84 -10.19 20.73
CA SER A 42 14.29 -10.79 21.95
C SER A 42 13.88 -9.73 22.98
N LEU A 43 12.87 -10.04 23.79
CA LEU A 43 12.40 -9.14 24.85
C LEU A 43 13.54 -8.80 25.81
N GLN A 44 14.29 -9.81 26.27
CA GLN A 44 15.40 -9.66 27.21
C GLN A 44 16.52 -8.74 26.70
N GLU A 45 16.84 -8.80 25.40
CA GLU A 45 17.82 -7.89 24.81
C GLU A 45 17.35 -6.44 24.85
N TYR A 46 16.06 -6.20 24.59
CA TYR A 46 15.49 -4.86 24.64
C TYR A 46 15.34 -4.32 26.06
N GLU A 47 15.11 -5.17 27.06
CA GLU A 47 15.20 -4.77 28.48
C GLU A 47 16.62 -4.33 28.85
N ASN A 48 17.63 -5.07 28.39
CA ASN A 48 19.02 -4.67 28.58
C ASN A 48 19.32 -3.33 27.89
N LEU A 49 18.79 -3.10 26.68
CA LEU A 49 18.92 -1.79 26.01
C LEU A 49 18.19 -0.68 26.78
N ALA A 50 16.99 -0.94 27.32
CA ALA A 50 16.24 0.02 28.12
C ALA A 50 17.05 0.46 29.35
N SER A 51 17.74 -0.46 30.02
CA SER A 51 18.63 -0.16 31.15
C SER A 51 19.82 0.76 30.79
N LEU A 52 20.22 0.76 29.51
CA LEU A 52 21.28 1.62 28.97
C LEU A 52 20.74 2.98 28.48
N GLY A 53 19.43 3.17 28.52
CA GLY A 53 18.72 4.39 28.12
C GLY A 53 18.07 4.32 26.74
N GLU A 54 17.00 5.10 26.59
CA GLU A 54 16.10 5.18 25.43
C GLU A 54 16.81 5.34 24.08
N ARG A 55 17.94 6.07 24.07
CA ARG A 55 18.78 6.26 22.89
C ARG A 55 19.18 4.92 22.25
N HIS A 56 19.53 3.93 23.05
CA HIS A 56 19.99 2.64 22.53
C HIS A 56 18.87 1.83 21.88
N ILE A 57 17.64 1.97 22.40
CA ILE A 57 16.44 1.40 21.77
C ILE A 57 16.18 2.12 20.44
N ARG A 58 16.22 3.45 20.40
CA ARG A 58 16.06 4.22 19.15
C ARG A 58 17.07 3.79 18.09
N GLU A 59 18.35 3.66 18.46
CA GLU A 59 19.40 3.16 17.56
C GLU A 59 19.10 1.73 17.04
N ALA A 60 18.51 0.86 17.87
CA ALA A 60 18.11 -0.48 17.45
C ALA A 60 16.88 -0.48 16.52
N LEU A 61 15.86 0.34 16.78
CA LEU A 61 14.68 0.47 15.91
C LEU A 61 15.08 0.94 14.50
N ILE A 62 15.95 1.94 14.39
CA ILE A 62 16.49 2.43 13.12
C ILE A 62 17.29 1.33 12.40
N ALA A 63 18.14 0.60 13.12
CA ALA A 63 18.94 -0.46 12.53
C ALA A 63 18.07 -1.63 12.01
N ARG A 64 16.94 -1.93 12.66
CA ARG A 64 15.96 -2.91 12.15
C ARG A 64 15.37 -2.47 10.82
N HIS A 65 14.94 -1.22 10.72
CA HIS A 65 14.44 -0.65 9.48
C HIS A 65 15.50 -0.71 8.36
N ASN A 66 16.74 -0.32 8.66
CA ASN A 66 17.84 -0.37 7.69
C ASN A 66 18.15 -1.80 7.26
N ARG A 67 18.15 -2.77 8.19
CA ARG A 67 18.31 -4.19 7.88
C ARG A 67 17.24 -4.70 6.92
N ARG A 68 15.97 -4.33 7.15
CA ARG A 68 14.87 -4.63 6.24
C ARG A 68 15.12 -4.04 4.85
N MET A 69 15.51 -2.78 4.74
CA MET A 69 15.77 -2.14 3.45
C MET A 69 16.92 -2.82 2.68
N LEU A 70 17.96 -3.27 3.38
CA LEU A 70 19.05 -4.04 2.78
C LEU A 70 18.59 -5.42 2.28
N ASN A 71 17.67 -6.06 2.99
CA ASN A 71 17.16 -7.38 2.64
C ASN A 71 16.21 -7.39 1.43
N ILE A 72 15.70 -6.24 0.98
CA ILE A 72 14.92 -6.12 -0.27
C ILE A 72 15.70 -6.68 -1.47
N ASN A 73 17.03 -6.50 -1.52
CA ASN A 73 17.87 -7.05 -2.59
C ASN A 73 17.98 -8.58 -2.57
N ASN A 74 17.68 -9.20 -1.42
CA ASN A 74 17.74 -10.64 -1.22
C ASN A 74 16.34 -11.27 -1.22
N PHE A 75 15.34 -10.58 -1.80
CA PHE A 75 13.97 -11.07 -1.83
C PHE A 75 13.90 -12.41 -2.59
N PRO A 76 13.22 -13.45 -2.05
CA PRO A 76 13.28 -14.80 -2.62
C PRO A 76 12.78 -14.84 -4.07
N SER A 77 13.54 -15.47 -4.97
CA SER A 77 13.17 -15.57 -6.38
C SER A 77 11.84 -16.28 -6.60
N SER A 78 11.48 -17.22 -5.72
CA SER A 78 10.18 -17.92 -5.73
C SER A 78 8.99 -17.00 -5.45
N ALA A 79 9.21 -15.84 -4.82
CA ALA A 79 8.20 -14.81 -4.64
C ALA A 79 8.26 -13.76 -5.77
N VAL A 80 9.41 -13.57 -6.41
CA VAL A 80 9.59 -12.64 -7.54
C VAL A 80 8.97 -13.18 -8.84
N GLN A 81 9.24 -14.45 -9.16
CA GLN A 81 8.88 -15.08 -10.44
C GLN A 81 7.39 -14.97 -10.78
N PRO A 82 6.44 -15.28 -9.88
CA PRO A 82 5.02 -15.21 -10.20
C PRO A 82 4.57 -13.80 -10.57
N VAL A 83 5.10 -12.81 -9.85
CA VAL A 83 4.74 -11.39 -10.00
C VAL A 83 5.31 -10.83 -11.29
N LEU A 84 6.56 -11.15 -11.66
CA LEU A 84 7.09 -10.75 -12.96
C LEU A 84 6.33 -11.42 -14.11
N ALA A 85 5.96 -12.69 -13.95
CA ALA A 85 5.26 -13.42 -14.98
C ALA A 85 3.91 -12.78 -15.34
N SER A 86 3.15 -12.30 -14.35
CA SER A 86 1.85 -11.65 -14.53
C SER A 86 1.94 -10.23 -15.12
N LEU A 87 3.13 -9.62 -15.19
CA LEU A 87 3.36 -8.28 -15.74
C LEU A 87 4.00 -8.29 -17.13
N SER A 88 4.51 -9.43 -17.58
CA SER A 88 5.29 -9.59 -18.81
C SER A 88 4.57 -9.11 -20.08
N SER A 89 3.24 -9.25 -20.14
CA SER A 89 2.45 -8.84 -21.32
C SER A 89 2.05 -7.36 -21.34
N VAL A 90 2.39 -6.58 -20.29
CA VAL A 90 1.93 -5.19 -20.15
C VAL A 90 2.51 -4.27 -21.24
N GLY A 91 3.63 -4.62 -21.85
CA GLY A 91 4.20 -3.82 -22.95
C GLY A 91 3.22 -3.59 -24.11
N LEU A 92 2.38 -4.57 -24.43
CA LEU A 92 1.35 -4.44 -25.45
C LEU A 92 0.27 -3.42 -25.04
N MET A 93 -0.09 -3.43 -23.76
CA MET A 93 -1.09 -2.51 -23.20
C MET A 93 -0.55 -1.08 -23.14
N ASP A 94 0.74 -0.89 -22.82
CA ASP A 94 1.38 0.43 -22.84
C ASP A 94 1.36 1.04 -24.24
N VAL A 95 1.55 0.24 -25.29
CA VAL A 95 1.42 0.68 -26.70
C VAL A 95 -0.03 1.06 -27.01
N ALA A 96 -0.98 0.16 -26.72
CA ALA A 96 -2.40 0.40 -26.99
C ALA A 96 -2.92 1.65 -26.26
N LEU A 97 -2.56 1.83 -24.99
CA LEU A 97 -2.93 3.00 -24.20
C LEU A 97 -2.46 4.30 -24.85
N ARG A 98 -1.24 4.35 -25.37
CA ARG A 98 -0.70 5.55 -26.05
C ARG A 98 -1.44 5.84 -27.35
N GLU A 99 -1.69 4.82 -28.16
CA GLU A 99 -2.43 4.93 -29.42
C GLU A 99 -3.89 5.37 -29.20
N LEU A 100 -4.45 5.04 -28.04
CA LEU A 100 -5.77 5.47 -27.59
C LEU A 100 -5.76 6.82 -26.84
N GLY A 101 -4.60 7.49 -26.75
CA GLY A 101 -4.49 8.85 -26.23
C GLY A 101 -4.08 8.99 -24.76
N ALA A 102 -3.65 7.91 -24.10
CA ALA A 102 -3.11 8.00 -22.75
C ALA A 102 -1.83 8.85 -22.73
N LYS A 103 -1.78 9.83 -21.82
CA LYS A 103 -0.60 10.67 -21.65
C LYS A 103 0.57 9.89 -21.06
N THR A 104 1.75 10.04 -21.66
CA THR A 104 2.97 9.36 -21.21
C THR A 104 3.58 9.96 -19.95
N ASP A 105 3.26 11.21 -19.61
CA ASP A 105 3.71 11.92 -18.42
C ASP A 105 2.67 11.86 -17.27
N ARG A 106 1.60 11.07 -17.43
CA ARG A 106 0.57 10.95 -16.40
C ARG A 106 1.14 10.46 -15.08
N PHE A 107 0.59 11.00 -14.01
CA PHE A 107 0.90 10.57 -12.67
C PHE A 107 0.33 9.16 -12.42
N PRO A 108 1.14 8.15 -11.98
CA PRO A 108 0.67 6.78 -11.89
C PRO A 108 -0.51 6.52 -10.96
N ALA A 109 -0.65 7.28 -9.87
CA ALA A 109 -1.76 7.13 -8.93
C ALA A 109 -3.03 7.89 -9.36
N HIS A 110 -2.96 8.71 -10.42
CA HIS A 110 -4.08 9.51 -10.89
C HIS A 110 -5.02 8.68 -11.78
N TYR A 111 -6.29 8.59 -11.39
CA TYR A 111 -7.32 7.83 -12.12
C TYR A 111 -7.92 8.57 -13.32
N GLY A 112 -7.75 9.90 -13.41
CA GLY A 112 -8.18 10.70 -14.55
C GLY A 112 -9.68 10.87 -14.69
N SER A 113 -10.11 11.42 -15.82
CA SER A 113 -11.52 11.68 -16.15
C SER A 113 -12.00 10.92 -17.38
N THR A 114 -11.10 10.27 -18.12
CA THR A 114 -11.44 9.51 -19.32
C THR A 114 -11.33 8.02 -19.06
N TRP A 115 -12.03 7.21 -19.85
CA TRP A 115 -11.94 5.75 -19.75
C TRP A 115 -10.52 5.24 -20.00
N VAL A 116 -9.77 5.88 -20.90
CA VAL A 116 -8.37 5.57 -21.18
C VAL A 116 -7.51 5.82 -19.93
N ASP A 117 -7.70 6.93 -19.22
CA ASP A 117 -6.97 7.21 -17.97
C ASP A 117 -7.27 6.15 -16.90
N HIS A 118 -8.53 5.74 -16.81
CA HIS A 118 -8.99 4.71 -15.89
C HIS A 118 -8.38 3.33 -16.15
N LEU A 119 -8.20 2.95 -17.42
CA LEU A 119 -7.50 1.74 -17.84
C LEU A 119 -6.01 1.84 -17.52
N ALA A 120 -5.40 2.99 -17.82
CA ALA A 120 -3.99 3.25 -17.56
C ALA A 120 -3.66 3.22 -16.05
N TRP A 121 -4.54 3.79 -15.23
CA TRP A 121 -4.46 3.70 -13.76
C TRP A 121 -4.57 2.26 -13.28
N GLY A 122 -5.44 1.44 -13.86
CA GLY A 122 -5.51 0.01 -13.56
C GLY A 122 -4.18 -0.71 -13.78
N VAL A 123 -3.52 -0.46 -14.93
CA VAL A 123 -2.19 -1.03 -15.22
C VAL A 123 -1.14 -0.54 -14.23
N ASP A 124 -1.09 0.77 -13.95
CA ASP A 124 -0.12 1.32 -13.01
C ASP A 124 -0.33 0.82 -11.58
N SER A 125 -1.57 0.50 -11.22
CA SER A 125 -1.93 -0.09 -9.94
C SER A 125 -1.34 -1.50 -9.76
N CYS A 126 -1.31 -2.32 -10.82
CA CYS A 126 -0.64 -3.62 -10.78
C CYS A 126 0.87 -3.47 -10.49
N PHE A 127 1.52 -2.46 -11.07
CA PHE A 127 2.93 -2.16 -10.80
C PHE A 127 3.16 -1.59 -9.39
N SER A 128 2.24 -0.78 -8.87
CA SER A 128 2.29 -0.30 -7.49
C SER A 128 2.20 -1.47 -6.50
N ALA A 129 1.26 -2.40 -6.72
CA ALA A 129 1.17 -3.63 -5.92
C ALA A 129 2.43 -4.50 -6.03
N ALA A 130 2.93 -4.72 -7.25
CA ALA A 130 4.15 -5.48 -7.47
C ALA A 130 5.38 -4.83 -6.82
N ARG A 131 5.49 -3.50 -6.81
CA ARG A 131 6.56 -2.77 -6.08
C ARG A 131 6.54 -3.12 -4.60
N LEU A 132 5.35 -3.12 -3.99
CA LEU A 132 5.18 -3.47 -2.59
C LEU A 132 5.53 -4.95 -2.34
N LEU A 133 5.12 -5.86 -3.23
CA LEU A 133 5.50 -7.28 -3.16
C LEU A 133 7.02 -7.49 -3.22
N PHE A 134 7.69 -6.87 -4.19
CA PHE A 134 9.15 -6.92 -4.34
C PHE A 134 9.91 -6.30 -3.17
N SER A 135 9.23 -5.46 -2.39
CA SER A 135 9.74 -4.85 -1.15
C SER A 135 9.33 -5.63 0.10
N GLY A 136 8.74 -6.82 -0.06
CA GLY A 136 8.24 -7.66 1.02
C GLY A 136 7.08 -7.07 1.82
N GLN A 137 6.31 -6.14 1.23
CA GLN A 137 5.13 -5.49 1.81
C GLN A 137 3.85 -6.09 1.25
N ALA A 138 3.60 -7.36 1.55
CA ALA A 138 2.50 -8.10 0.94
C ALA A 138 1.13 -7.57 1.38
N ILE A 139 0.96 -7.11 2.62
CA ILE A 139 -0.30 -6.50 3.06
C ILE A 139 -0.57 -5.21 2.28
N GLY A 140 0.45 -4.37 2.10
CA GLY A 140 0.34 -3.16 1.27
C GLY A 140 -0.06 -3.45 -0.16
N ALA A 141 0.54 -4.49 -0.77
CA ALA A 141 0.16 -4.95 -2.09
C ALA A 141 -1.31 -5.42 -2.13
N THR A 142 -1.75 -6.16 -1.11
CA THR A 142 -3.15 -6.59 -0.98
C THR A 142 -4.11 -5.41 -0.91
N VAL A 143 -3.79 -4.33 -0.19
CA VAL A 143 -4.64 -3.11 -0.17
C VAL A 143 -4.85 -2.58 -1.59
N VAL A 144 -3.77 -2.51 -2.38
CA VAL A 144 -3.83 -2.02 -3.76
C VAL A 144 -4.63 -2.97 -4.66
N LEU A 145 -4.36 -4.27 -4.56
CA LEU A 145 -4.99 -5.30 -5.40
C LEU A 145 -6.46 -5.51 -5.06
N ARG A 146 -6.84 -5.51 -3.77
CA ARG A 146 -8.22 -5.64 -3.31
C ARG A 146 -9.10 -4.57 -3.94
N SER A 147 -8.68 -3.31 -3.85
CA SER A 147 -9.35 -2.17 -4.48
C SER A 147 -9.52 -2.38 -5.99
N GLN A 148 -8.44 -2.70 -6.71
CA GLN A 148 -8.56 -2.93 -8.16
C GLN A 148 -9.41 -4.16 -8.51
N PHE A 149 -9.31 -5.22 -7.73
CA PHE A 149 -10.04 -6.46 -7.97
C PHE A 149 -11.55 -6.25 -7.84
N GLU A 150 -12.02 -5.57 -6.80
CA GLU A 150 -13.43 -5.19 -6.64
C GLU A 150 -13.92 -4.36 -7.83
N ARG A 151 -13.14 -3.36 -8.24
CA ARG A 151 -13.45 -2.51 -9.38
C ARG A 151 -13.60 -3.29 -10.68
N TRP A 152 -12.65 -4.18 -10.97
CA TRP A 152 -12.67 -4.97 -12.20
C TRP A 152 -13.67 -6.13 -12.12
N THR A 153 -14.06 -6.55 -10.92
CA THR A 153 -15.20 -7.47 -10.69
C THR A 153 -16.50 -6.82 -11.14
N GLU A 154 -16.78 -5.58 -10.72
CA GLU A 154 -17.97 -4.83 -11.15
C GLU A 154 -18.00 -4.64 -12.67
N ASN A 155 -16.83 -4.35 -13.27
CA ASN A 155 -16.71 -4.26 -14.72
C ASN A 155 -16.95 -5.62 -15.42
N ALA A 156 -16.41 -6.71 -14.89
CA ALA A 156 -16.63 -8.06 -15.39
C ALA A 156 -18.12 -8.45 -15.28
N ALA A 157 -18.77 -8.11 -14.18
CA ALA A 157 -20.19 -8.36 -13.94
C ALA A 157 -21.07 -7.60 -14.94
N PHE A 158 -20.80 -6.30 -15.15
CA PHE A 158 -21.44 -5.50 -16.19
C PHE A 158 -21.23 -6.12 -17.58
N ASN A 159 -19.99 -6.52 -17.88
CA ASN A 159 -19.61 -7.23 -19.09
C ASN A 159 -20.04 -8.70 -19.10
N ALA A 160 -20.88 -9.17 -18.21
CA ALA A 160 -21.43 -10.52 -18.25
C ALA A 160 -22.94 -10.54 -18.01
N ASP A 161 -23.57 -9.37 -17.80
CA ASP A 161 -24.96 -9.25 -17.36
C ASP A 161 -25.21 -10.03 -16.05
N VAL A 162 -24.21 -10.02 -15.16
CA VAL A 162 -24.24 -10.69 -13.86
C VAL A 162 -24.65 -9.67 -12.81
N THR A 163 -25.76 -9.95 -12.11
CA THR A 163 -26.22 -9.14 -10.98
C THR A 163 -25.95 -9.85 -9.65
N HIS A 164 -25.87 -9.09 -8.56
CA HIS A 164 -25.85 -9.66 -7.21
C HIS A 164 -27.11 -10.49 -6.95
N ILE A 165 -26.93 -11.62 -6.27
CA ILE A 165 -28.02 -12.43 -5.74
C ILE A 165 -28.20 -12.07 -4.26
N GLU A 166 -29.44 -11.96 -3.81
CA GLU A 166 -29.72 -11.67 -2.39
C GLU A 166 -29.11 -12.75 -1.48
N GLY A 167 -28.34 -12.31 -0.47
CA GLY A 167 -27.64 -13.21 0.47
C GLY A 167 -26.33 -13.82 -0.06
N GLU A 168 -25.95 -13.54 -1.30
CA GLU A 168 -24.67 -13.97 -1.87
C GLU A 168 -23.50 -13.20 -1.23
N SER A 169 -22.39 -13.89 -0.96
CA SER A 169 -21.18 -13.23 -0.48
C SER A 169 -20.51 -12.44 -1.62
N SER A 170 -19.79 -11.37 -1.27
CA SER A 170 -18.98 -10.61 -2.23
C SER A 170 -18.00 -11.49 -3.01
N ALA A 171 -17.46 -12.54 -2.36
CA ALA A 171 -16.53 -13.47 -2.98
C ALA A 171 -17.21 -14.43 -3.98
N ASP A 172 -18.42 -14.90 -3.67
CA ASP A 172 -19.19 -15.73 -4.59
C ASP A 172 -19.66 -14.94 -5.81
N PHE A 173 -20.13 -13.71 -5.57
CA PHE A 173 -20.45 -12.76 -6.64
C PHE A 173 -19.24 -12.53 -7.55
N ALA A 174 -18.06 -12.29 -6.97
CA ALA A 174 -16.84 -12.12 -7.74
C ALA A 174 -16.51 -13.35 -8.56
N GLY A 175 -16.53 -14.54 -7.96
CA GLY A 175 -16.36 -15.82 -8.66
C GLY A 175 -17.23 -15.93 -9.90
N ARG A 176 -18.53 -15.69 -9.74
CA ARG A 176 -19.52 -15.78 -10.82
C ARG A 176 -19.29 -14.72 -11.89
N ALA A 177 -19.07 -13.46 -11.51
CA ALA A 177 -18.81 -12.36 -12.44
C ALA A 177 -17.57 -12.63 -13.31
N TRP A 178 -16.46 -13.01 -12.69
CA TRP A 178 -15.21 -13.32 -13.39
C TRP A 178 -15.36 -14.56 -14.29
N HIS A 179 -15.98 -15.62 -13.79
CA HIS A 179 -16.19 -16.84 -14.56
C HIS A 179 -17.05 -16.58 -15.81
N GLU A 180 -18.24 -16.00 -15.65
CA GLU A 180 -19.15 -15.72 -16.77
C GLU A 180 -18.52 -14.78 -17.80
N CYS A 181 -17.84 -13.71 -17.36
CA CYS A 181 -17.19 -12.76 -18.26
C CYS A 181 -16.10 -13.41 -19.12
N HIS A 182 -15.42 -14.43 -18.60
CA HIS A 182 -14.26 -15.04 -19.25
C HIS A 182 -14.51 -16.40 -19.91
N LYS A 183 -15.75 -16.93 -19.89
CA LYS A 183 -16.10 -18.19 -20.54
C LYS A 183 -15.74 -18.24 -22.03
N THR A 184 -15.87 -17.12 -22.73
CA THR A 184 -15.63 -17.00 -24.18
C THR A 184 -14.38 -16.20 -24.52
N TYR A 185 -13.50 -15.96 -23.55
CA TYR A 185 -12.27 -15.19 -23.77
C TYR A 185 -11.37 -15.79 -24.87
N PRO A 186 -10.69 -14.96 -25.70
CA PRO A 186 -10.76 -13.49 -25.76
C PRO A 186 -11.95 -12.96 -26.57
N PHE A 187 -12.72 -13.85 -27.22
CA PHE A 187 -13.77 -13.52 -28.17
C PHE A 187 -15.14 -13.44 -27.47
N ARG A 188 -15.40 -12.33 -26.76
CA ARG A 188 -16.79 -12.06 -26.41
C ARG A 188 -17.54 -11.68 -27.69
N MET A 189 -18.54 -12.47 -28.10
CA MET A 189 -19.51 -12.01 -29.08
C MET A 189 -20.19 -10.76 -28.50
N ARG A 190 -19.96 -9.61 -29.14
CA ARG A 190 -20.62 -8.35 -28.79
C ARG A 190 -22.14 -8.58 -28.90
N ARG A 191 -22.89 -8.28 -27.84
CA ARG A 191 -24.34 -8.13 -27.96
C ARG A 191 -24.54 -6.91 -28.89
N PRO A 192 -25.27 -7.02 -30.00
CA PRO A 192 -25.69 -5.82 -30.72
C PRO A 192 -26.36 -4.90 -29.71
N ALA A 193 -25.98 -3.63 -29.69
CA ALA A 193 -26.67 -2.65 -28.88
C ALA A 193 -28.12 -2.60 -29.39
N ASP A 194 -29.06 -3.23 -28.67
CA ASP A 194 -30.48 -3.10 -28.97
C ASP A 194 -30.83 -1.62 -28.86
N THR A 195 -31.01 -0.97 -30.00
CA THR A 195 -31.44 0.43 -30.15
C THR A 195 -32.92 0.62 -29.84
N THR A 196 -33.54 -0.30 -29.10
CA THR A 196 -34.93 -0.18 -28.64
C THR A 196 -34.93 0.19 -27.17
N GLY A 197 -35.44 1.39 -26.88
CA GLY A 197 -35.33 2.05 -25.59
C GLY A 197 -35.69 1.16 -24.40
N SER A 198 -34.69 0.92 -23.54
CA SER A 198 -34.94 0.58 -22.14
C SER A 198 -34.93 1.89 -21.33
N GLU A 199 -36.04 2.61 -21.39
CA GLU A 199 -36.35 3.56 -20.33
C GLU A 199 -36.45 2.79 -19.01
N GLY A 200 -35.68 3.19 -18.00
CA GLY A 200 -35.99 2.92 -16.60
C GLY A 200 -35.85 1.49 -16.08
N ARG A 201 -34.68 0.86 -16.19
CA ARG A 201 -34.24 -0.09 -15.14
C ARG A 201 -33.06 0.50 -14.40
N GLY A 202 -33.36 1.11 -13.25
CA GLY A 202 -32.35 1.40 -12.25
C GLY A 202 -31.69 0.09 -11.87
N HIS A 203 -30.49 -0.18 -12.38
CA HIS A 203 -29.66 -1.29 -11.95
C HIS A 203 -29.19 -0.99 -10.53
N SER A 204 -30.00 -1.34 -9.52
CA SER A 204 -29.57 -1.35 -8.14
C SER A 204 -28.67 -2.57 -7.94
N ILE A 205 -27.37 -2.38 -8.16
CA ILE A 205 -26.29 -3.27 -7.68
C ILE A 205 -26.26 -3.13 -6.15
N GLU A 206 -27.29 -3.60 -5.45
CA GLU A 206 -27.37 -3.57 -3.99
C GLU A 206 -26.69 -4.83 -3.42
N GLY A 207 -25.35 -4.76 -3.33
CA GLY A 207 -24.55 -5.57 -2.44
C GLY A 207 -23.76 -4.63 -1.51
N ASP A 208 -23.82 -4.90 -0.21
CA ASP A 208 -23.05 -4.15 0.79
C ASP A 208 -21.67 -4.80 0.96
N TRP A 209 -20.66 -4.23 0.30
CA TRP A 209 -19.28 -4.71 0.40
C TRP A 209 -18.72 -4.65 1.84
N ASP A 210 -19.35 -3.87 2.74
CA ASP A 210 -18.94 -3.76 4.15
C ASP A 210 -19.38 -4.96 5.01
N ASN A 211 -20.29 -5.81 4.52
CA ASN A 211 -20.86 -6.94 5.23
C ASN A 211 -20.50 -8.27 4.53
N GLU A 212 -19.23 -8.67 4.57
CA GLU A 212 -18.80 -9.99 4.09
C GLU A 212 -19.06 -11.08 5.14
N PRO A 213 -20.01 -12.00 4.93
CA PRO A 213 -20.04 -13.23 5.71
C PRO A 213 -18.82 -14.08 5.36
N HIS A 214 -18.18 -14.69 6.36
CA HIS A 214 -17.15 -15.71 6.12
C HIS A 214 -17.76 -16.90 5.35
N ALA A 215 -17.33 -17.10 4.11
CA ALA A 215 -17.72 -18.26 3.31
C ALA A 215 -16.84 -19.48 3.63
N ASP A 216 -17.47 -20.62 3.92
CA ASP A 216 -16.79 -21.89 4.16
C ASP A 216 -16.21 -22.45 2.86
N GLY A 217 -14.89 -22.33 2.68
CA GLY A 217 -14.03 -23.28 1.95
C GLY A 217 -14.29 -23.52 0.45
N ALA A 218 -15.30 -22.93 -0.17
CA ALA A 218 -15.59 -23.10 -1.59
C ALA A 218 -14.59 -22.29 -2.43
N MET A 219 -13.87 -22.95 -3.35
CA MET A 219 -12.97 -22.25 -4.28
C MET A 219 -13.73 -21.42 -5.33
N GLY A 220 -15.03 -21.64 -5.49
CA GLY A 220 -15.85 -21.02 -6.52
C GLY A 220 -15.50 -21.51 -7.93
N PRO A 221 -16.14 -20.95 -8.96
CA PRO A 221 -15.87 -21.31 -10.35
C PRO A 221 -14.49 -20.76 -10.82
N PRO A 222 -13.72 -21.53 -11.60
CA PRO A 222 -12.40 -21.10 -12.07
C PRO A 222 -12.47 -20.19 -13.30
N VAL A 223 -11.40 -19.40 -13.49
CA VAL A 223 -11.03 -18.75 -14.75
C VAL A 223 -9.76 -19.42 -15.29
N ASN A 224 -9.80 -19.89 -16.55
CA ASN A 224 -8.63 -20.49 -17.20
C ASN A 224 -7.71 -19.39 -17.74
N ILE A 225 -6.44 -19.42 -17.32
CA ILE A 225 -5.34 -18.58 -17.80
C ILE A 225 -4.42 -19.47 -18.65
N GLY A 226 -4.46 -19.30 -19.97
CA GLY A 226 -3.83 -20.26 -20.89
C GLY A 226 -4.41 -21.67 -20.75
N GLU A 227 -3.60 -22.68 -21.08
CA GLU A 227 -4.03 -24.09 -21.08
C GLU A 227 -3.94 -24.74 -19.69
N ASP A 228 -2.92 -24.40 -18.90
CA ASP A 228 -2.54 -25.16 -17.70
C ASP A 228 -2.79 -24.45 -16.37
N HIS A 229 -3.15 -23.15 -16.38
CA HIS A 229 -3.28 -22.37 -15.14
C HIS A 229 -4.73 -22.01 -14.85
N ARG A 230 -5.20 -22.34 -13.64
CA ARG A 230 -6.56 -22.04 -13.19
C ARG A 230 -6.52 -21.12 -11.99
N VAL A 231 -7.27 -20.04 -12.10
CA VAL A 231 -7.39 -19.03 -11.05
C VAL A 231 -8.79 -19.06 -10.48
N TYR A 232 -8.92 -18.88 -9.16
CA TYR A 232 -10.16 -18.98 -8.41
C TYR A 232 -10.52 -17.62 -7.78
N PRO A 233 -11.34 -16.79 -8.44
CA PRO A 233 -11.61 -15.42 -8.01
C PRO A 233 -12.24 -15.32 -6.61
N THR A 234 -13.16 -16.24 -6.27
CA THR A 234 -13.77 -16.35 -4.93
C THR A 234 -12.70 -16.58 -3.85
N GLN A 235 -11.79 -17.52 -4.12
CA GLN A 235 -10.71 -17.83 -3.20
C GLN A 235 -9.75 -16.64 -3.04
N ILE A 236 -9.40 -15.97 -4.14
CA ILE A 236 -8.53 -14.78 -4.11
C ILE A 236 -9.12 -13.68 -3.25
N LEU A 237 -10.41 -13.36 -3.39
CA LEU A 237 -11.03 -12.29 -2.61
C LEU A 237 -11.02 -12.61 -1.11
N ASN A 238 -11.37 -13.85 -0.75
CA ASN A 238 -11.33 -14.34 0.63
C ASN A 238 -9.89 -14.31 1.20
N LEU A 239 -8.91 -14.78 0.42
CA LEU A 239 -7.51 -14.80 0.85
C LEU A 239 -6.94 -13.38 1.01
N MET A 240 -7.32 -12.43 0.15
CA MET A 240 -6.95 -11.02 0.33
C MET A 240 -7.57 -10.43 1.60
N SER A 241 -8.83 -10.77 1.92
CA SER A 241 -9.47 -10.37 3.19
C SER A 241 -8.67 -10.88 4.39
N GLU A 242 -8.36 -12.18 4.41
CA GLU A 242 -7.56 -12.78 5.49
C GLU A 242 -6.17 -12.15 5.62
N PHE A 243 -5.56 -11.74 4.49
CA PHE A 243 -4.28 -11.03 4.48
C PHE A 243 -4.37 -9.67 5.20
N LEU A 244 -5.41 -8.87 4.88
CA LEU A 244 -5.63 -7.54 5.46
C LEU A 244 -5.92 -7.60 6.97
N HIS A 245 -6.50 -8.69 7.45
CA HIS A 245 -6.79 -8.89 8.87
C HIS A 245 -5.70 -9.67 9.63
N GLY A 246 -4.61 -10.09 8.96
CA GLY A 246 -3.53 -10.87 9.56
C GLY A 246 -4.01 -12.22 10.10
N ARG A 247 -4.88 -12.90 9.34
CA ARG A 247 -5.51 -14.17 9.70
C ARG A 247 -5.24 -15.25 8.62
N GLY A 248 -5.81 -16.42 8.84
CA GLY A 248 -5.79 -17.52 7.88
C GLY A 248 -4.38 -18.01 7.53
N PRO A 249 -4.14 -18.41 6.26
CA PRO A 249 -2.88 -19.02 5.84
C PRO A 249 -1.70 -18.03 5.75
N TRP A 250 -1.95 -16.74 5.98
CA TRP A 250 -0.98 -15.67 5.74
C TRP A 250 -0.27 -15.18 7.00
N VAL A 251 -0.64 -15.70 8.16
CA VAL A 251 -0.05 -15.33 9.45
C VAL A 251 1.48 -15.37 9.42
N ASP A 252 2.06 -16.45 8.90
CA ASP A 252 3.52 -16.60 8.82
C ASP A 252 4.15 -15.60 7.85
N ALA A 253 3.49 -15.27 6.74
CA ALA A 253 3.99 -14.27 5.78
C ALA A 253 3.98 -12.87 6.41
N VAL A 254 2.92 -12.52 7.13
CA VAL A 254 2.79 -11.24 7.84
C VAL A 254 3.81 -11.12 8.98
N GLN A 255 4.06 -12.20 9.72
CA GLN A 255 5.08 -12.23 10.77
C GLN A 255 6.51 -12.21 10.20
N TRP A 256 6.76 -12.92 9.12
CA TRP A 256 8.03 -12.87 8.40
C TRP A 256 8.33 -11.46 7.91
N GLU A 257 7.30 -10.79 7.37
CA GLU A 257 7.39 -9.39 7.01
C GLU A 257 7.71 -8.53 8.25
N ALA A 258 6.88 -8.53 9.29
CA ALA A 258 7.01 -7.59 10.41
C ALA A 258 8.22 -7.87 11.32
N GLY A 259 8.39 -9.13 11.74
CA GLY A 259 9.38 -9.58 12.71
C GLY A 259 10.65 -10.17 12.10
N GLY A 260 10.50 -10.93 10.99
CA GLY A 260 11.61 -11.58 10.28
C GLY A 260 12.50 -10.63 9.48
N LEU A 261 12.07 -9.37 9.31
CA LEU A 261 12.81 -8.32 8.59
C LEU A 261 13.22 -8.75 7.17
N LEU A 262 12.38 -9.56 6.52
CA LEU A 262 12.64 -10.13 5.20
C LEU A 262 13.88 -11.03 5.13
N ASP A 263 14.32 -11.58 6.27
CA ASP A 263 15.47 -12.47 6.34
C ASP A 263 15.07 -13.93 6.11
N GLY A 264 15.89 -14.66 5.36
CA GLY A 264 15.65 -16.05 4.96
C GLY A 264 14.49 -16.26 3.98
N ASP A 265 14.45 -17.46 3.40
CA ASP A 265 13.35 -17.90 2.55
C ASP A 265 12.12 -18.27 3.38
N SER A 266 10.95 -17.86 2.91
CA SER A 266 9.66 -18.24 3.50
C SER A 266 8.77 -18.88 2.44
N MET A 267 8.39 -20.15 2.62
CA MET A 267 7.41 -20.76 1.69
C MET A 267 6.08 -20.02 1.69
N SER A 268 5.71 -19.40 2.83
CA SER A 268 4.47 -18.64 2.97
C SER A 268 4.49 -17.36 2.13
N ILE A 269 5.64 -16.68 1.98
CA ILE A 269 5.74 -15.50 1.10
C ILE A 269 5.67 -15.88 -0.39
N ALA A 270 6.23 -17.02 -0.79
CA ALA A 270 6.12 -17.50 -2.17
C ALA A 270 4.67 -17.81 -2.54
N LYS A 271 3.94 -18.50 -1.64
CA LYS A 271 2.49 -18.78 -1.82
C LYS A 271 1.65 -17.51 -1.86
N ALA A 272 1.95 -16.55 -0.98
CA ALA A 272 1.29 -15.25 -0.97
C ALA A 272 1.53 -14.49 -2.28
N ALA A 273 2.77 -14.46 -2.77
CA ALA A 273 3.13 -13.82 -4.03
C ALA A 273 2.43 -14.46 -5.23
N GLU A 274 2.29 -15.80 -5.27
CA GLU A 274 1.53 -16.50 -6.31
C GLU A 274 0.04 -16.09 -6.29
N CYS A 275 -0.60 -16.13 -5.12
CA CYS A 275 -2.00 -15.74 -4.97
C CYS A 275 -2.26 -14.29 -5.40
N LEU A 276 -1.34 -13.37 -5.06
CA LEU A 276 -1.47 -11.96 -5.43
C LEU A 276 -1.09 -11.71 -6.90
N ALA A 277 -0.18 -12.51 -7.48
CA ALA A 277 0.11 -12.50 -8.91
C ALA A 277 -1.09 -13.00 -9.75
N ASP A 278 -1.89 -13.93 -9.22
CA ASP A 278 -3.14 -14.34 -9.86
C ASP A 278 -4.17 -13.21 -9.88
N ALA A 279 -4.28 -12.44 -8.79
CA ALA A 279 -5.11 -11.24 -8.78
C ALA A 279 -4.64 -10.21 -9.83
N VAL A 280 -3.32 -9.97 -9.93
CA VAL A 280 -2.73 -9.13 -10.99
C VAL A 280 -3.10 -9.66 -12.38
N THR A 281 -2.98 -10.97 -12.60
CA THR A 281 -3.27 -11.60 -13.89
C THR A 281 -4.72 -11.37 -14.31
N LEU A 282 -5.68 -11.57 -13.40
CA LEU A 282 -7.10 -11.31 -13.67
C LEU A 282 -7.37 -9.84 -13.99
N ILE A 283 -6.78 -8.92 -13.21
CA ILE A 283 -6.92 -7.47 -13.44
C ILE A 283 -6.35 -7.08 -14.81
N VAL A 284 -5.13 -7.51 -15.13
CA VAL A 284 -4.47 -7.25 -16.41
C VAL A 284 -5.29 -7.80 -17.57
N ARG A 285 -5.83 -9.02 -17.42
CA ARG A 285 -6.70 -9.66 -18.41
C ARG A 285 -7.97 -8.86 -18.68
N GLN A 286 -8.64 -8.37 -17.65
CA GLN A 286 -9.84 -7.54 -17.81
C GLN A 286 -9.52 -6.20 -18.47
N ILE A 287 -8.43 -5.54 -18.08
CA ILE A 287 -8.00 -4.29 -18.71
C ILE A 287 -7.68 -4.52 -20.19
N ARG A 288 -7.03 -5.64 -20.54
CA ARG A 288 -6.73 -6.02 -21.93
C ARG A 288 -8.00 -6.17 -22.77
N LEU A 289 -9.05 -6.78 -22.22
CA LEU A 289 -10.36 -6.84 -22.88
C LEU A 289 -10.94 -5.44 -23.11
N CYS A 290 -10.94 -4.60 -22.08
CA CYS A 290 -11.47 -3.25 -22.21
C CYS A 290 -10.69 -2.38 -23.21
N LEU A 291 -9.37 -2.55 -23.30
CA LEU A 291 -8.54 -1.89 -24.32
C LEU A 291 -8.88 -2.38 -25.72
N ALA A 292 -9.09 -3.68 -25.91
CA ALA A 292 -9.50 -4.22 -27.20
C ALA A 292 -10.86 -3.68 -27.63
N THR A 293 -11.86 -3.67 -26.73
CA THR A 293 -13.18 -3.09 -27.01
C THR A 293 -13.08 -1.60 -27.36
N LEU A 294 -12.32 -0.83 -26.60
CA LEU A 294 -12.15 0.61 -26.87
C LEU A 294 -11.44 0.85 -28.22
N ALA A 295 -10.50 -0.01 -28.58
CA ALA A 295 -9.81 0.06 -29.86
C ALA A 295 -10.74 -0.23 -31.04
N GLU A 296 -11.62 -1.23 -30.93
CA GLU A 296 -12.67 -1.49 -31.93
C GLU A 296 -13.62 -0.30 -32.08
N GLU A 297 -14.03 0.32 -30.96
CA GLU A 297 -14.88 1.52 -30.96
C GLU A 297 -14.22 2.74 -31.60
N SER A 298 -12.88 2.74 -31.65
CA SER A 298 -12.07 3.81 -32.22
C SER A 298 -11.53 3.47 -33.62
N ASP A 299 -12.11 2.47 -34.30
CA ASP A 299 -11.70 1.98 -35.64
C ASP A 299 -10.23 1.53 -35.73
N ARG A 300 -9.65 1.05 -34.62
CA ARG A 300 -8.27 0.50 -34.53
C ARG A 300 -8.28 -1.04 -34.59
N ASN A 301 -8.83 -1.59 -35.68
CA ASN A 301 -9.17 -3.02 -35.80
C ASN A 301 -7.99 -4.01 -35.68
N LEU A 302 -6.74 -3.58 -35.86
CA LEU A 302 -5.55 -4.44 -35.66
C LEU A 302 -5.11 -4.53 -34.19
N MET A 303 -5.56 -3.60 -33.35
CA MET A 303 -5.14 -3.53 -31.95
C MET A 303 -5.64 -4.70 -31.10
N PRO A 304 -6.86 -5.24 -31.25
CA PRO A 304 -7.29 -6.42 -30.50
C PRO A 304 -6.38 -7.62 -30.76
N GLU A 305 -6.09 -7.95 -32.03
CA GLU A 305 -5.20 -9.05 -32.39
C GLU A 305 -3.81 -8.86 -31.80
N PHE A 306 -3.25 -7.64 -31.94
CA PHE A 306 -1.97 -7.28 -31.31
C PHE A 306 -2.03 -7.44 -29.79
N LEU A 307 -3.10 -6.93 -29.17
CA LEU A 307 -3.28 -6.98 -27.73
C LEU A 307 -3.26 -8.41 -27.28
N PHE A 308 -3.89 -9.38 -27.93
CA PHE A 308 -3.96 -10.80 -27.54
C PHE A 308 -2.85 -11.70 -28.09
N SER A 309 -1.83 -11.13 -28.75
CA SER A 309 -0.74 -11.90 -29.39
C SER A 309 0.21 -12.64 -28.42
N LEU A 310 0.19 -12.29 -27.13
CA LEU A 310 1.02 -12.92 -26.08
C LEU A 310 0.17 -13.59 -25.00
N PRO A 311 0.66 -14.67 -24.35
CA PRO A 311 0.03 -15.21 -23.15
C PRO A 311 -0.07 -14.16 -22.03
N GLU A 312 -1.04 -14.32 -21.13
CA GLU A 312 -1.22 -13.43 -19.96
C GLU A 312 -0.14 -13.63 -18.91
N ARG A 313 0.49 -14.81 -18.88
CA ARG A 313 1.64 -15.12 -18.04
C ARG A 313 2.76 -15.69 -18.90
N MET A 314 3.94 -15.08 -18.83
CA MET A 314 5.15 -15.59 -19.49
C MET A 314 6.29 -15.73 -18.47
N PRO A 315 7.20 -16.70 -18.62
CA PRO A 315 8.37 -16.79 -17.75
C PRO A 315 9.23 -15.52 -17.82
N ALA A 316 9.27 -14.74 -16.74
CA ALA A 316 9.94 -13.43 -16.70
C ALA A 316 11.15 -13.39 -15.74
N GLY A 317 11.78 -14.55 -15.51
CA GLY A 317 12.92 -14.68 -14.60
C GLY A 317 12.56 -14.48 -13.12
N GLY A 318 13.56 -14.54 -12.24
CA GLY A 318 13.39 -14.40 -10.79
C GLY A 318 14.27 -13.34 -10.15
N VAL A 319 14.77 -12.40 -10.95
CA VAL A 319 15.63 -11.32 -10.48
C VAL A 319 14.75 -10.13 -10.09
N ASN A 320 14.88 -9.69 -8.83
CA ASN A 320 14.14 -8.54 -8.32
C ASN A 320 14.49 -7.28 -9.13
N PRO A 321 13.55 -6.33 -9.34
CA PRO A 321 13.90 -5.06 -9.95
C PRO A 321 15.00 -4.32 -9.16
N PRO A 322 15.79 -3.46 -9.81
CA PRO A 322 16.78 -2.62 -9.14
C PRO A 322 16.20 -1.89 -7.92
N LEU A 323 16.99 -1.81 -6.83
CA LEU A 323 16.56 -1.22 -5.56
C LEU A 323 16.05 0.22 -5.73
N ASP A 324 16.65 0.99 -6.63
CA ASP A 324 16.24 2.37 -6.93
C ASP A 324 14.78 2.46 -7.41
N TYR A 325 14.23 1.37 -7.95
CA TYR A 325 12.83 1.29 -8.38
C TYR A 325 11.87 0.94 -7.22
N LEU A 326 12.41 0.47 -6.09
CA LEU A 326 11.63 -0.08 -4.97
C LEU A 326 11.60 0.86 -3.76
N ILE A 327 12.72 1.56 -3.49
CA ILE A 327 12.87 2.45 -2.33
C ILE A 327 11.82 3.57 -2.29
N PRO A 328 11.39 4.02 -1.10
CA PRO A 328 10.39 5.08 -0.96
C PRO A 328 10.90 6.44 -1.47
N LEU A 329 9.99 7.29 -1.96
CA LEU A 329 10.30 8.63 -2.50
C LEU A 329 10.58 9.66 -1.41
N VAL A 330 11.52 9.37 -0.52
CA VAL A 330 11.98 10.35 0.48
C VAL A 330 13.10 11.22 -0.09
N PRO A 331 13.20 12.51 0.30
CA PRO A 331 14.21 13.43 -0.21
C PRO A 331 15.65 12.91 -0.17
N THR A 332 16.00 12.18 0.88
CA THR A 332 17.37 11.74 1.15
C THR A 332 17.76 10.44 0.46
N THR A 333 16.80 9.67 -0.08
CA THR A 333 17.06 8.38 -0.74
C THR A 333 16.40 8.30 -2.12
N GLY A 334 15.12 7.95 -2.22
CA GLY A 334 14.41 7.74 -3.49
C GLY A 334 14.23 8.99 -4.36
N LEU A 335 14.49 10.18 -3.82
CA LEU A 335 14.54 11.44 -4.56
C LEU A 335 15.94 12.09 -4.56
N SER A 336 16.98 11.34 -4.21
CA SER A 336 18.36 11.80 -4.33
C SER A 336 18.72 12.08 -5.79
N SER A 337 19.70 12.97 -6.02
CA SER A 337 20.13 13.35 -7.38
C SER A 337 20.52 12.16 -8.25
N ASP A 338 21.18 11.17 -7.66
CA ASP A 338 21.70 10.00 -8.37
C ASP A 338 20.54 9.09 -8.81
N VAL A 339 19.55 8.88 -7.92
CA VAL A 339 18.35 8.11 -8.23
C VAL A 339 17.49 8.82 -9.28
N LEU A 340 17.34 10.15 -9.19
CA LEU A 340 16.59 10.91 -10.20
C LEU A 340 17.25 10.88 -11.58
N ALA A 341 18.58 11.01 -11.65
CA ALA A 341 19.33 10.87 -12.90
C ALA A 341 19.16 9.48 -13.51
N GLU A 342 19.15 8.44 -12.67
CA GLU A 342 18.87 7.07 -13.10
C GLU A 342 17.45 6.93 -13.65
N MET A 343 16.44 7.46 -12.93
CA MET A 343 15.05 7.43 -13.38
C MET A 343 14.85 8.13 -14.72
N ASP A 344 15.51 9.27 -14.95
CA ASP A 344 15.45 9.98 -16.23
C ASP A 344 16.07 9.18 -17.37
N ARG A 345 17.22 8.53 -17.11
CA ARG A 345 17.87 7.64 -18.07
C ARG A 345 16.95 6.48 -18.45
N VAL A 346 16.35 5.83 -17.47
CA VAL A 346 15.47 4.68 -17.68
C VAL A 346 14.20 5.08 -18.44
N LEU A 347 13.61 6.22 -18.11
CA LEU A 347 12.45 6.75 -18.84
C LEU A 347 12.80 7.02 -20.31
N ALA A 348 13.96 7.61 -20.61
CA ALA A 348 14.40 7.85 -21.98
C ALA A 348 14.61 6.54 -22.76
N VAL A 349 15.20 5.52 -22.14
CA VAL A 349 15.34 4.18 -22.73
C VAL A 349 13.96 3.58 -23.00
N TYR A 350 13.04 3.65 -22.04
CA TYR A 350 11.68 3.16 -22.19
C TYR A 350 10.94 3.85 -23.34
N GLU A 351 10.99 5.18 -23.42
CA GLU A 351 10.35 5.92 -24.51
C GLU A 351 10.92 5.57 -25.88
N ALA A 352 12.24 5.36 -25.98
CA ALA A 352 12.87 4.90 -27.21
C ALA A 352 12.39 3.49 -27.60
N THR A 353 12.37 2.56 -26.64
CA THR A 353 11.89 1.17 -26.85
C THR A 353 10.45 1.14 -27.31
N MET A 354 9.57 1.92 -26.67
CA MET A 354 8.14 1.99 -27.05
C MET A 354 7.91 2.66 -28.41
N LYS A 355 8.91 3.35 -28.98
CA LYS A 355 8.90 3.88 -30.36
C LYS A 355 9.57 2.91 -31.36
N GLY A 356 9.79 1.66 -30.97
CA GLY A 356 10.42 0.63 -31.80
C GLY A 356 11.95 0.76 -31.95
N LYS A 357 12.60 1.67 -31.20
CA LYS A 357 14.06 1.81 -31.23
C LYS A 357 14.72 0.73 -30.37
N ARG A 358 16.00 0.47 -30.64
CA ARG A 358 16.85 -0.47 -29.89
C ARG A 358 17.95 0.30 -29.15
N PRO A 359 17.64 1.01 -28.04
CA PRO A 359 18.61 1.84 -27.36
C PRO A 359 19.82 1.06 -26.81
N ALA A 360 19.65 -0.23 -26.52
CA ALA A 360 20.74 -1.12 -26.13
C ALA A 360 21.47 -1.78 -27.32
N GLY A 361 21.17 -1.40 -28.56
CA GLY A 361 21.64 -2.09 -29.77
C GLY A 361 21.00 -3.46 -30.03
N ARG A 362 20.14 -3.93 -29.12
CA ARG A 362 19.42 -5.21 -29.18
C ARG A 362 17.98 -5.07 -28.67
N LEU A 363 17.19 -6.14 -28.84
CA LEU A 363 15.92 -6.28 -28.13
C LEU A 363 16.18 -6.59 -26.65
N PHE A 364 15.27 -6.15 -25.79
CA PHE A 364 15.28 -6.50 -24.36
C PHE A 364 14.74 -7.91 -24.17
N ARG A 365 15.29 -8.62 -23.17
CA ARG A 365 14.70 -9.86 -22.67
C ARG A 365 13.41 -9.53 -21.89
N ASP A 366 12.53 -10.51 -21.67
CA ASP A 366 11.23 -10.28 -21.03
C ASP A 366 11.35 -9.74 -19.59
N ASP A 367 12.35 -10.22 -18.84
CA ASP A 367 12.72 -9.73 -17.52
C ASP A 367 13.16 -8.26 -17.57
N GLU A 368 14.08 -7.93 -18.48
CA GLU A 368 14.60 -6.58 -18.67
C GLU A 368 13.51 -5.59 -19.13
N LEU A 369 12.61 -6.04 -20.00
CA LEU A 369 11.50 -5.22 -20.48
C LEU A 369 10.52 -4.93 -19.34
N THR A 370 10.20 -5.95 -18.52
CA THR A 370 9.36 -5.78 -17.33
C THR A 370 10.00 -4.81 -16.32
N HIS A 371 11.31 -4.91 -16.10
CA HIS A 371 12.06 -3.94 -15.28
C HIS A 371 12.04 -2.52 -15.87
N LEU A 372 12.10 -2.40 -17.19
CA LEU A 372 11.99 -1.12 -17.90
C LEU A 372 10.59 -0.48 -17.72
N HIS A 373 9.52 -1.29 -17.79
CA HIS A 373 8.16 -0.84 -17.47
C HIS A 373 8.02 -0.36 -16.02
N PHE A 374 8.70 -1.05 -15.09
CA PHE A 374 8.79 -0.67 -13.68
C PHE A 374 9.48 0.68 -13.50
N GLY A 375 10.71 0.80 -14.01
CA GLY A 375 11.50 2.01 -13.87
C GLY A 375 10.86 3.23 -14.53
N ALA A 376 10.16 3.06 -15.67
CA ALA A 376 9.42 4.13 -16.30
C ALA A 376 8.27 4.66 -15.42
N ARG A 377 7.49 3.77 -14.79
CA ARG A 377 6.44 4.15 -13.83
C ARG A 377 7.03 4.82 -12.60
N ARG A 378 8.15 4.29 -12.09
CA ARG A 378 8.86 4.90 -10.97
C ARG A 378 9.34 6.30 -11.28
N ALA A 379 9.92 6.51 -12.46
CA ALA A 379 10.37 7.81 -12.92
C ALA A 379 9.23 8.83 -12.96
N ARG A 380 8.04 8.43 -13.42
CA ARG A 380 6.85 9.32 -13.38
C ARG A 380 6.44 9.66 -11.95
N ALA A 381 6.39 8.67 -11.06
CA ALA A 381 6.08 8.90 -9.65
C ALA A 381 7.09 9.86 -8.99
N ALA A 382 8.39 9.67 -9.24
CA ALA A 382 9.45 10.54 -8.73
C ALA A 382 9.31 11.99 -9.25
N LYS A 383 9.05 12.18 -10.55
CA LYS A 383 8.78 13.51 -11.13
C LYS A 383 7.58 14.19 -10.49
N CYS A 384 6.50 13.45 -10.25
CA CYS A 384 5.33 13.98 -9.56
C CYS A 384 5.63 14.37 -8.11
N ALA A 385 6.37 13.55 -7.37
CA ALA A 385 6.78 13.86 -6.00
C ALA A 385 7.68 15.12 -5.93
N VAL A 386 8.65 15.26 -6.84
CA VAL A 386 9.48 16.48 -6.95
C VAL A 386 8.60 17.71 -7.22
N LYS A 387 7.66 17.60 -8.16
CA LYS A 387 6.73 18.70 -8.46
C LYS A 387 5.85 19.05 -7.26
N ALA A 388 5.36 18.07 -6.51
CA ALA A 388 4.58 18.29 -5.30
C ALA A 388 5.40 19.03 -4.23
N LEU A 389 6.65 18.63 -4.01
CA LEU A 389 7.56 19.32 -3.09
C LEU A 389 7.85 20.77 -3.53
N GLU A 390 7.99 21.02 -4.83
CA GLU A 390 8.15 22.38 -5.35
C GLU A 390 6.89 23.22 -5.15
N MET A 391 5.71 22.64 -5.34
CA MET A 391 4.44 23.32 -5.07
C MET A 391 4.30 23.67 -3.59
N GLU A 392 4.54 22.71 -2.70
CA GLU A 392 4.52 22.94 -1.25
C GLU A 392 5.53 24.02 -0.84
N ARG A 393 6.73 24.04 -1.45
CA ARG A 393 7.72 25.10 -1.21
C ARG A 393 7.22 26.48 -1.65
N ARG A 394 6.55 26.57 -2.80
CA ARG A 394 5.98 27.83 -3.28
C ARG A 394 4.85 28.32 -2.38
N ASP A 395 4.00 27.40 -1.92
CA ASP A 395 2.82 27.72 -1.11
C ASP A 395 3.18 28.09 0.35
N LEU A 396 4.17 27.40 0.94
CA LEU A 396 4.60 27.63 2.32
C LEU A 396 5.68 28.73 2.45
N GLY A 397 6.40 29.05 1.37
CA GLY A 397 7.48 30.03 1.38
C GLY A 397 8.52 29.73 2.46
N ASP A 398 8.82 30.71 3.32
CA ASP A 398 9.80 30.57 4.41
C ASP A 398 9.40 29.52 5.48
N LYS A 399 8.14 29.09 5.50
CA LYS A 399 7.66 28.03 6.40
C LYS A 399 7.92 26.62 5.84
N PHE A 400 8.31 26.50 4.58
CA PHE A 400 8.65 25.20 3.99
C PHE A 400 9.88 24.63 4.67
N ASN A 401 9.75 23.43 5.23
CA ASN A 401 10.86 22.74 5.86
C ASN A 401 10.95 21.31 5.33
N ILE A 402 11.96 21.05 4.49
CA ILE A 402 12.21 19.70 3.97
C ILE A 402 12.61 18.72 5.06
N ASP A 403 13.25 19.20 6.13
CA ASP A 403 13.61 18.37 7.29
C ASP A 403 12.37 17.94 8.08
N ALA A 404 11.24 18.64 7.96
CA ALA A 404 9.98 18.21 8.56
C ALA A 404 9.42 16.94 7.89
N VAL A 405 9.76 16.67 6.61
CA VAL A 405 9.43 15.39 5.95
C VAL A 405 10.27 14.27 6.56
N SER A 406 11.58 14.49 6.74
CA SER A 406 12.50 13.55 7.38
C SER A 406 12.15 13.30 8.86
N GLY A 407 11.67 14.32 9.57
CA GLY A 407 11.17 14.18 10.94
C GLY A 407 9.93 13.29 11.03
N ARG A 408 8.98 13.45 10.10
CA ARG A 408 7.78 12.60 9.98
C ARG A 408 8.14 11.16 9.64
N GLU A 409 9.07 10.95 8.72
CA GLU A 409 9.60 9.63 8.37
C GLU A 409 10.07 8.87 9.63
N MET A 410 10.82 9.53 10.51
CA MET A 410 11.29 8.93 11.75
C MET A 410 10.16 8.50 12.68
N CYS A 411 9.05 9.24 12.74
CA CYS A 411 7.87 8.83 13.50
C CYS A 411 7.25 7.56 12.91
N TYR A 412 7.05 7.51 11.60
CA TYR A 412 6.43 6.35 10.93
C TYR A 412 7.28 5.09 11.06
N ILE A 413 8.60 5.21 10.86
CA ILE A 413 9.55 4.12 11.06
C ILE A 413 9.50 3.63 12.50
N THR A 414 9.56 4.55 13.47
CA THR A 414 9.53 4.21 14.90
C THR A 414 8.25 3.46 15.26
N ALA A 415 7.09 3.95 14.84
CA ALA A 415 5.80 3.31 15.13
C ALA A 415 5.71 1.90 14.49
N ALA A 416 6.13 1.77 13.23
CA ALA A 416 6.11 0.48 12.54
C ALA A 416 7.06 -0.55 13.16
N GLU A 417 8.27 -0.14 13.57
CA GLU A 417 9.26 -1.04 14.17
C GLU A 417 8.92 -1.39 15.63
N MET A 418 8.30 -0.47 16.38
CA MET A 418 7.72 -0.79 17.70
C MET A 418 6.64 -1.86 17.58
N ALA A 419 5.71 -1.72 16.63
CA ALA A 419 4.68 -2.73 16.37
C ALA A 419 5.29 -4.07 15.89
N GLY A 420 6.33 -4.01 15.06
CA GLY A 420 7.06 -5.21 14.61
C GLY A 420 7.73 -5.97 15.75
N LEU A 421 8.32 -5.27 16.73
CA LEU A 421 8.86 -5.90 17.94
C LEU A 421 7.77 -6.51 18.82
N LEU A 422 6.66 -5.80 19.02
CA LEU A 422 5.52 -6.32 19.77
C LEU A 422 4.96 -7.60 19.14
N SER A 423 4.98 -7.70 17.82
CA SER A 423 4.64 -8.94 17.12
C SER A 423 5.59 -10.08 17.48
N VAL A 424 6.90 -9.83 17.47
CA VAL A 424 7.91 -10.84 17.84
C VAL A 424 7.73 -11.29 19.29
N TRP A 425 7.54 -10.37 20.22
CA TRP A 425 7.42 -10.70 21.65
C TRP A 425 6.12 -11.41 22.01
N GLN A 426 5.03 -11.10 21.31
CA GLN A 426 3.74 -11.75 21.52
C GLN A 426 3.55 -13.00 20.65
N GLY A 427 4.47 -13.28 19.73
CA GLY A 427 4.46 -14.43 18.85
C GLY A 427 3.17 -14.58 18.05
N ASN A 428 2.70 -15.82 17.92
CA ASN A 428 1.52 -16.16 17.11
C ASN A 428 0.17 -15.99 17.83
N THR A 429 0.12 -15.13 18.84
CA THR A 429 -1.15 -14.74 19.48
C THR A 429 -1.95 -13.78 18.59
N PRO A 430 -3.27 -13.66 18.75
CA PRO A 430 -4.07 -12.68 18.01
C PRO A 430 -3.56 -11.23 18.14
N ALA A 431 -3.09 -10.85 19.33
CA ALA A 431 -2.48 -9.54 19.56
C ALA A 431 -1.13 -9.38 18.83
N GLY A 432 -0.29 -10.43 18.83
CA GLY A 432 0.97 -10.45 18.06
C GLY A 432 0.75 -10.38 16.55
N ARG A 433 -0.32 -11.01 16.03
CA ARG A 433 -0.75 -10.91 14.63
C ARG A 433 -1.23 -9.50 14.30
N ALA A 434 -2.09 -8.91 15.14
CA ALA A 434 -2.54 -7.53 14.96
C ALA A 434 -1.37 -6.54 14.94
N ALA A 435 -0.39 -6.69 15.84
CA ALA A 435 0.83 -5.89 15.86
C ALA A 435 1.68 -6.06 14.58
N ALA A 436 1.77 -7.29 14.06
CA ALA A 436 2.45 -7.58 12.79
C ALA A 436 1.80 -6.83 11.63
N THR A 437 0.47 -6.92 11.54
CA THR A 437 -0.32 -6.25 10.51
C THR A 437 -0.20 -4.73 10.64
N CYS A 438 -0.25 -4.17 11.86
CA CYS A 438 -0.01 -2.74 12.10
C CYS A 438 1.36 -2.29 11.57
N SER A 439 2.42 -3.08 11.83
CA SER A 439 3.78 -2.78 11.35
C SER A 439 3.85 -2.70 9.82
N SER A 440 3.23 -3.65 9.13
CA SER A 440 3.18 -3.68 7.67
C SER A 440 2.34 -2.56 7.07
N LEU A 441 1.14 -2.35 7.60
CA LEU A 441 0.21 -1.32 7.13
C LEU A 441 0.77 0.08 7.33
N MET A 442 1.43 0.36 8.46
CA MET A 442 2.06 1.66 8.71
C MET A 442 3.15 1.97 7.68
N ARG A 443 4.02 0.98 7.36
CA ARG A 443 5.04 1.13 6.31
C ARG A 443 4.42 1.34 4.94
N SER A 444 3.43 0.52 4.59
CA SER A 444 2.76 0.56 3.29
C SER A 444 1.99 1.86 3.07
N ALA A 445 1.22 2.30 4.08
CA ALA A 445 0.48 3.55 4.03
C ALA A 445 1.41 4.75 3.84
N TYR A 446 2.52 4.78 4.57
CA TYR A 446 3.54 5.82 4.40
C TYR A 446 4.13 5.83 2.99
N TRP A 447 4.47 4.66 2.43
CA TRP A 447 5.05 4.56 1.10
C TRP A 447 4.09 4.98 -0.01
N LEU A 448 2.81 4.63 0.11
CA LEU A 448 1.75 5.06 -0.80
C LEU A 448 1.47 6.56 -0.66
N TRP A 449 1.53 7.11 0.56
CA TRP A 449 1.36 8.54 0.79
C TRP A 449 2.45 9.39 0.13
N LEU A 450 3.72 8.96 0.19
CA LEU A 450 4.82 9.60 -0.53
C LEU A 450 4.62 9.61 -2.06
N GLU A 451 3.82 8.68 -2.56
CA GLU A 451 3.44 8.54 -3.96
C GLU A 451 2.06 9.13 -4.22
N ASP A 452 1.58 10.05 -3.37
CA ASP A 452 0.31 10.76 -3.47
C ASP A 452 -0.89 9.84 -3.81
N ASP A 453 -0.85 8.60 -3.33
CA ASP A 453 -1.80 7.53 -3.64
C ASP A 453 -2.86 7.42 -2.54
N ASP A 454 -4.14 7.61 -2.92
CA ASP A 454 -5.27 7.56 -1.98
C ASP A 454 -5.46 6.20 -1.31
N ARG A 455 -4.90 5.12 -1.87
CA ARG A 455 -4.94 3.79 -1.25
C ARG A 455 -4.11 3.71 0.03
N ALA A 456 -3.26 4.71 0.30
CA ALA A 456 -2.68 4.91 1.63
C ALA A 456 -3.79 4.99 2.71
N LEU A 457 -4.92 5.63 2.41
CA LEU A 457 -6.06 5.75 3.32
C LEU A 457 -6.80 4.42 3.52
N GLY A 458 -6.84 3.56 2.51
CA GLY A 458 -7.31 2.18 2.65
C GLY A 458 -6.42 1.36 3.59
N ALA A 459 -5.09 1.51 3.48
CA ALA A 459 -4.16 0.88 4.43
C ALA A 459 -4.35 1.44 5.86
N LEU A 460 -4.60 2.74 5.99
CA LEU A 460 -4.92 3.38 7.27
C LEU A 460 -6.25 2.88 7.87
N ARG A 461 -7.23 2.51 7.03
CA ARG A 461 -8.48 1.92 7.51
C ARG A 461 -8.23 0.60 8.23
N CYS A 462 -7.44 -0.27 7.62
CA CYS A 462 -7.03 -1.55 8.22
C CYS A 462 -6.15 -1.31 9.44
N LEU A 463 -5.27 -0.29 9.42
CA LEU A 463 -4.39 0.04 10.55
C LEU A 463 -5.22 0.42 11.78
N LEU A 464 -6.24 1.27 11.62
CA LEU A 464 -7.14 1.66 12.69
C LEU A 464 -7.84 0.44 13.33
N GLU A 465 -8.30 -0.49 12.50
CA GLU A 465 -8.92 -1.73 12.99
C GLU A 465 -7.91 -2.60 13.77
N GLN A 466 -6.72 -2.83 13.22
CA GLN A 466 -5.73 -3.69 13.87
C GLN A 466 -5.19 -3.05 15.16
N CYS A 467 -5.04 -1.72 15.21
CA CYS A 467 -4.77 -0.99 16.45
C CYS A 467 -5.90 -1.20 17.48
N ALA A 468 -7.16 -1.16 17.05
CA ALA A 468 -8.30 -1.39 17.92
C ALA A 468 -8.31 -2.84 18.43
N ARG A 469 -8.06 -3.82 17.56
CA ARG A 469 -7.95 -5.24 17.89
C ARG A 469 -6.83 -5.49 18.90
N MET A 470 -5.63 -4.92 18.68
CA MET A 470 -4.50 -5.00 19.61
C MET A 470 -4.88 -4.46 21.00
N LYS A 471 -5.53 -3.28 21.06
CA LYS A 471 -6.01 -2.69 22.31
C LYS A 471 -7.05 -3.56 23.02
N VAL A 472 -8.02 -4.10 22.29
CA VAL A 472 -9.13 -4.88 22.85
C VAL A 472 -8.62 -6.20 23.41
N TRP A 473 -7.68 -6.87 22.75
CA TRP A 473 -7.00 -8.04 23.31
C TRP A 473 -6.26 -7.71 24.61
N ALA A 474 -5.60 -6.55 24.69
CA ALA A 474 -4.87 -6.13 25.88
C ALA A 474 -5.78 -5.74 27.06
N THR A 475 -6.98 -5.19 26.79
CA THR A 475 -7.83 -4.59 27.83
C THR A 475 -9.11 -5.35 28.13
N LYS A 476 -9.61 -6.15 27.18
CA LYS A 476 -10.92 -6.82 27.22
C LYS A 476 -10.87 -8.19 26.50
N PRO A 477 -10.03 -9.15 26.96
CA PRO A 477 -9.77 -10.41 26.24
C PRO A 477 -11.04 -11.23 25.94
N GLU A 478 -11.98 -11.36 26.89
CA GLU A 478 -13.24 -12.08 26.68
C GLU A 478 -14.13 -11.45 25.59
N LYS A 479 -14.04 -10.12 25.42
CA LYS A 479 -14.74 -9.44 24.32
C LYS A 479 -13.99 -9.64 23.01
N ALA A 480 -12.66 -9.63 23.04
CA ALA A 480 -11.83 -9.90 21.88
C ALA A 480 -12.09 -11.30 21.32
N GLU A 481 -12.14 -12.32 22.19
CA GLU A 481 -12.41 -13.70 21.81
C GLU A 481 -13.77 -13.85 21.11
N ARG A 482 -14.81 -13.23 21.66
CA ARG A 482 -16.15 -13.22 21.03
C ARG A 482 -16.17 -12.55 19.66
N LEU A 483 -15.43 -11.46 19.50
CA LEU A 483 -15.33 -10.77 18.21
C LEU A 483 -14.53 -11.60 17.19
N GLU A 484 -13.49 -12.30 17.63
CA GLU A 484 -12.67 -13.16 16.78
C GLU A 484 -13.44 -14.40 16.32
N SER A 485 -14.32 -14.95 17.17
CA SER A 485 -15.16 -16.10 16.83
C SER A 485 -16.41 -15.76 16.01
N SER A 486 -16.73 -14.48 15.85
CA SER A 486 -17.95 -14.04 15.18
C SER A 486 -17.74 -13.96 13.67
N SER A 487 -18.51 -14.74 12.90
CA SER A 487 -18.52 -14.66 11.43
C SER A 487 -19.14 -13.37 10.88
N SER A 488 -19.85 -12.61 11.73
CA SER A 488 -20.47 -11.33 11.42
C SER A 488 -19.73 -10.13 12.04
N GLY A 489 -18.54 -10.34 12.59
CA GLY A 489 -17.77 -9.30 13.24
C GLY A 489 -17.26 -8.29 12.21
N THR A 490 -17.64 -7.02 12.34
CA THR A 490 -17.18 -5.98 11.41
C THR A 490 -15.97 -5.23 11.96
N PRO A 491 -15.15 -4.61 11.11
CA PRO A 491 -14.10 -3.69 11.54
C PRO A 491 -14.59 -2.58 12.49
N LYS A 492 -15.84 -2.15 12.37
CA LYS A 492 -16.48 -1.15 13.25
C LYS A 492 -16.64 -1.67 14.69
N ASP A 493 -16.89 -2.97 14.86
CA ASP A 493 -17.08 -3.58 16.18
C ASP A 493 -15.80 -3.56 17.01
N TRP A 494 -14.65 -3.75 16.38
CA TRP A 494 -13.33 -3.58 17.02
C TRP A 494 -13.10 -2.14 17.48
N VAL A 495 -13.34 -1.15 16.61
CA VAL A 495 -13.21 0.28 16.95
C VAL A 495 -14.15 0.66 18.11
N ASN A 496 -15.37 0.14 18.11
CA ASN A 496 -16.32 0.34 19.20
C ASN A 496 -15.87 -0.33 20.50
N ALA A 497 -15.37 -1.57 20.43
CA ALA A 497 -14.87 -2.31 21.57
C ALA A 497 -13.65 -1.64 22.23
N ALA A 498 -12.79 -1.03 21.41
CA ALA A 498 -11.65 -0.21 21.83
C ALA A 498 -12.06 1.08 22.55
N GLY A 499 -13.33 1.47 22.48
CA GLY A 499 -13.84 2.72 23.07
C GLY A 499 -13.67 3.93 22.15
N TRP A 500 -13.39 3.71 20.86
CA TRP A 500 -13.07 4.78 19.90
C TRP A 500 -14.26 5.21 19.05
N ARG A 501 -15.47 5.22 19.62
CA ARG A 501 -16.68 5.71 18.93
C ARG A 501 -16.53 7.12 18.36
N ARG A 502 -15.67 7.94 18.96
CA ARG A 502 -15.33 9.30 18.49
C ARG A 502 -14.64 9.32 17.12
N LEU A 503 -14.04 8.20 16.69
CA LEU A 503 -13.43 8.04 15.38
C LEU A 503 -14.41 7.63 14.28
N THR A 504 -15.73 7.63 14.52
CA THR A 504 -16.72 7.17 13.52
C THR A 504 -16.60 7.91 12.18
N ALA A 505 -16.42 9.24 12.19
CA ALA A 505 -16.28 10.02 10.96
C ALA A 505 -15.04 9.62 10.16
N LEU A 506 -13.89 9.51 10.85
CA LEU A 506 -12.63 9.05 10.25
C LEU A 506 -12.79 7.63 9.70
N ASN A 507 -13.34 6.71 10.49
CA ASN A 507 -13.53 5.32 10.11
C ASN A 507 -14.36 5.16 8.84
N ARG A 508 -15.42 5.98 8.72
CA ARG A 508 -16.26 6.02 7.52
C ARG A 508 -15.52 6.61 6.33
N ALA A 509 -14.81 7.73 6.51
CA ALA A 509 -14.02 8.34 5.43
C ALA A 509 -12.94 7.39 4.90
N LEU A 510 -12.17 6.75 5.80
CA LEU A 510 -11.15 5.78 5.42
C LEU A 510 -11.76 4.53 4.75
N GLY A 511 -12.97 4.13 5.12
CA GLY A 511 -13.70 3.01 4.50
C GLY A 511 -13.96 3.23 3.01
N GLU A 512 -14.34 4.46 2.61
CA GLU A 512 -14.56 4.78 1.19
C GLU A 512 -13.28 4.62 0.33
N PHE A 513 -12.09 4.74 0.92
CA PHE A 513 -10.81 4.52 0.24
C PHE A 513 -10.30 3.07 0.28
N ALA A 514 -10.92 2.20 1.08
CA ALA A 514 -10.57 0.79 1.15
C ALA A 514 -11.09 0.00 -0.06
N HIS A 515 -12.09 0.55 -0.76
CA HIS A 515 -12.79 -0.09 -1.88
C HIS A 515 -12.62 0.71 -3.18
N ALA A 516 -13.00 0.13 -4.33
CA ALA A 516 -13.10 0.88 -5.62
C ALA A 516 -14.32 0.49 -6.49
N HIS A 517 -15.45 0.07 -5.89
CA HIS A 517 -16.71 -0.17 -6.60
C HIS A 517 -17.45 1.12 -7.00
N ALA A 518 -18.50 1.00 -7.82
CA ALA A 518 -19.19 2.13 -8.46
C ALA A 518 -19.93 3.08 -7.50
N LYS A 519 -20.14 2.69 -6.23
CA LYS A 519 -20.94 3.44 -5.23
C LYS A 519 -20.09 4.21 -4.21
N ILE A 520 -18.83 4.45 -4.55
CA ILE A 520 -17.89 5.09 -3.63
C ILE A 520 -17.98 6.60 -3.70
N ARG A 521 -17.74 7.26 -2.56
CA ARG A 521 -17.91 8.71 -2.35
C ARG A 521 -16.61 9.33 -1.87
N TRP A 522 -15.56 9.23 -2.69
CA TRP A 522 -14.23 9.76 -2.37
C TRP A 522 -14.24 11.25 -2.08
N ASP A 523 -15.05 12.05 -2.77
CA ASP A 523 -15.03 13.50 -2.60
C ASP A 523 -15.56 13.91 -1.21
N GLY A 524 -16.69 13.34 -0.76
CA GLY A 524 -17.16 13.55 0.61
C GLY A 524 -16.24 12.93 1.66
N ALA A 525 -15.57 11.82 1.36
CA ALA A 525 -14.56 11.25 2.24
C ALA A 525 -13.35 12.20 2.40
N ARG A 526 -12.87 12.81 1.31
CA ARG A 526 -11.82 13.85 1.34
C ARG A 526 -12.27 15.07 2.13
N GLU A 527 -13.52 15.49 1.97
CA GLU A 527 -14.10 16.61 2.72
C GLU A 527 -14.13 16.33 4.23
N ILE A 528 -14.51 15.12 4.65
CA ILE A 528 -14.41 14.73 6.06
C ILE A 528 -12.96 14.79 6.54
N LEU A 529 -12.01 14.24 5.78
CA LEU A 529 -10.59 14.26 6.15
C LEU A 529 -10.06 15.68 6.26
N TRP A 530 -10.47 16.58 5.37
CA TRP A 530 -10.15 17.99 5.41
C TRP A 530 -10.69 18.65 6.68
N ASN A 531 -11.96 18.41 7.01
CA ASN A 531 -12.64 19.03 8.14
C ASN A 531 -12.08 18.61 9.51
N ILE A 532 -11.56 17.38 9.65
CA ILE A 532 -10.99 16.90 10.92
C ILE A 532 -9.55 17.40 11.18
N GLN A 533 -8.90 18.06 10.22
CA GLN A 533 -7.56 18.61 10.38
C GLN A 533 -7.52 19.81 11.33
N ARG A 534 -6.32 20.12 11.85
CA ARG A 534 -6.08 21.38 12.57
C ARG A 534 -5.89 22.53 11.58
N GLY A 535 -6.59 23.66 11.83
CA GLY A 535 -6.32 24.94 11.17
C GLY A 535 -6.64 24.96 9.68
N GLY A 536 -7.93 25.10 9.34
CA GLY A 536 -8.39 25.19 7.95
C GLY A 536 -7.77 26.37 7.21
N SER A 537 -6.91 26.08 6.24
CA SER A 537 -6.37 27.01 5.25
C SER A 537 -6.74 26.54 3.84
N GLY A 538 -6.55 27.38 2.82
CA GLY A 538 -6.82 27.00 1.42
C GLY A 538 -6.01 25.78 0.93
N ALA A 539 -4.86 25.48 1.56
CA ALA A 539 -4.02 24.32 1.24
C ALA A 539 -4.40 23.03 1.99
N SER A 540 -5.43 23.07 2.85
CA SER A 540 -5.75 21.97 3.76
C SER A 540 -6.20 20.68 3.04
N ILE A 541 -6.88 20.77 1.89
CA ILE A 541 -7.25 19.55 1.13
C ILE A 541 -6.03 18.71 0.72
N HIS A 542 -4.89 19.34 0.44
CA HIS A 542 -3.66 18.65 0.05
C HIS A 542 -2.94 18.00 1.24
N THR A 543 -3.18 18.49 2.47
CA THR A 543 -2.52 17.98 3.68
C THR A 543 -3.38 16.97 4.45
N ALA A 544 -4.65 16.78 4.07
CA ALA A 544 -5.63 15.92 4.77
C ALA A 544 -5.15 14.50 4.99
N ARG A 545 -4.53 13.91 3.95
CA ARG A 545 -3.98 12.57 3.99
C ARG A 545 -2.80 12.44 4.95
N GLY A 546 -1.88 13.40 4.90
CA GLY A 546 -0.74 13.45 5.81
C GLY A 546 -1.18 13.59 7.27
N HIS A 547 -2.18 14.43 7.55
CA HIS A 547 -2.73 14.57 8.90
C HIS A 547 -3.43 13.28 9.39
N ALA A 548 -4.15 12.56 8.53
CA ALA A 548 -4.74 11.27 8.89
C ALA A 548 -3.65 10.21 9.20
N LEU A 549 -2.58 10.19 8.41
CA LEU A 549 -1.39 9.36 8.62
C LEU A 549 -0.72 9.67 9.96
N ASP A 550 -0.49 10.95 10.27
CA ASP A 550 0.08 11.42 11.54
C ASP A 550 -0.80 11.00 12.73
N ALA A 551 -2.12 11.20 12.63
CA ALA A 551 -3.05 10.88 13.71
C ALA A 551 -3.07 9.37 14.03
N LEU A 552 -3.06 8.50 13.02
CA LEU A 552 -3.03 7.05 13.24
C LEU A 552 -1.65 6.54 13.63
N THR A 553 -0.58 7.22 13.23
CA THR A 553 0.77 6.97 13.76
C THR A 553 0.81 7.23 15.26
N SER A 554 0.28 8.37 15.70
CA SER A 554 0.17 8.71 17.13
C SER A 554 -0.66 7.68 17.89
N LEU A 555 -1.80 7.27 17.34
CA LEU A 555 -2.65 6.22 17.93
C LEU A 555 -1.89 4.89 18.07
N LEU A 556 -1.18 4.47 17.02
CA LEU A 556 -0.37 3.25 17.05
C LEU A 556 0.75 3.35 18.09
N MET A 557 1.46 4.47 18.18
CA MET A 557 2.52 4.69 19.19
C MET A 557 1.98 4.56 20.62
N VAL A 558 0.83 5.19 20.92
CA VAL A 558 0.18 5.08 22.24
C VAL A 558 -0.12 3.63 22.59
N GLU A 559 -0.73 2.88 21.66
CA GLU A 559 -1.03 1.47 21.92
C GLU A 559 0.23 0.60 21.97
N CYS A 560 1.29 0.93 21.21
CA CYS A 560 2.57 0.24 21.31
C CYS A 560 3.22 0.45 22.70
N ILE A 561 3.22 1.67 23.22
CA ILE A 561 3.72 2.00 24.57
C ILE A 561 2.94 1.20 25.62
N ARG A 562 1.60 1.18 25.52
CA ARG A 562 0.73 0.44 26.46
C ARG A 562 1.01 -1.06 26.42
N SER A 563 1.04 -1.66 25.23
CA SER A 563 1.34 -3.08 25.06
C SER A 563 2.75 -3.43 25.54
N ALA A 564 3.74 -2.60 25.24
CA ALA A 564 5.11 -2.79 25.72
C ALA A 564 5.19 -2.72 27.24
N ARG A 565 4.48 -1.80 27.89
CA ARG A 565 4.47 -1.66 29.36
C ARG A 565 3.89 -2.88 30.08
N VAL A 566 2.90 -3.55 29.47
CA VAL A 566 2.36 -4.81 29.99
C VAL A 566 3.40 -5.93 29.94
N LEU A 567 4.21 -5.99 28.89
CA LEU A 567 5.26 -7.00 28.72
C LEU A 567 6.50 -6.70 29.58
N SER A 568 6.93 -5.43 29.60
CA SER A 568 8.07 -4.94 30.35
C SER A 568 7.94 -3.43 30.62
N PRO A 569 7.76 -3.01 31.88
CA PRO A 569 7.64 -1.59 32.23
C PRO A 569 8.81 -0.75 31.74
N ALA A 570 10.04 -1.27 31.84
CA ALA A 570 11.25 -0.57 31.40
C ALA A 570 11.25 -0.26 29.89
N ILE A 571 10.75 -1.18 29.06
CA ILE A 571 10.61 -0.95 27.63
C ILE A 571 9.49 0.04 27.35
N GLY A 572 8.36 -0.08 28.06
CA GLY A 572 7.24 0.87 27.95
C GLY A 572 7.67 2.31 28.24
N ASP A 573 8.42 2.52 29.32
CA ASP A 573 8.95 3.84 29.69
C ASP A 573 9.95 4.36 28.66
N ALA A 574 10.82 3.48 28.13
CA ALA A 574 11.78 3.87 27.10
C ALA A 574 11.11 4.18 25.75
N PHE A 575 10.03 3.48 25.38
CA PHE A 575 9.22 3.81 24.21
C PHE A 575 8.53 5.16 24.38
N GLU A 576 7.96 5.42 25.56
CA GLU A 576 7.35 6.71 25.90
C GLU A 576 8.37 7.85 25.79
N GLY A 577 9.57 7.68 26.35
CA GLY A 577 10.66 8.66 26.22
C GLY A 577 11.06 8.92 24.77
N ILE A 578 11.20 7.87 23.96
CA ILE A 578 11.48 8.00 22.52
C ILE A 578 10.39 8.82 21.82
N VAL A 579 9.12 8.53 22.10
CA VAL A 579 8.00 9.20 21.43
C VAL A 579 7.89 10.65 21.89
N ASN A 580 8.06 10.93 23.18
CA ASN A 580 8.08 12.29 23.72
C ASN A 580 9.14 13.16 23.04
N ASP A 581 10.33 12.62 22.82
CA ASP A 581 11.40 13.28 22.06
C ASP A 581 10.99 13.59 20.61
N LEU A 582 10.29 12.67 19.95
CA LEU A 582 9.90 12.81 18.54
C LEU A 582 8.75 13.81 18.35
N VAL A 583 7.77 13.81 19.26
CA VAL A 583 6.56 14.64 19.14
C VAL A 583 6.70 16.00 19.82
N GLY A 584 7.76 16.23 20.59
CA GLY A 584 8.10 17.53 21.16
C GLY A 584 7.65 17.74 22.61
N GLY A 585 7.67 16.68 23.42
CA GLY A 585 7.60 16.74 24.88
C GLY A 585 6.57 15.79 25.51
N PRO A 586 6.68 15.54 26.83
CA PRO A 586 5.74 14.71 27.59
C PRO A 586 4.29 15.21 27.50
N GLY A 587 3.34 14.28 27.37
CA GLY A 587 1.90 14.55 27.37
C GLY A 587 1.36 15.22 26.10
N LYS A 588 2.24 15.63 25.18
CA LYS A 588 1.84 16.26 23.92
C LYS A 588 1.09 15.26 23.04
N LEU A 589 1.59 14.03 22.92
CA LEU A 589 0.94 12.97 22.14
C LEU A 589 -0.52 12.75 22.57
N GLU A 590 -0.77 12.61 23.87
CA GLU A 590 -2.10 12.40 24.44
C GLU A 590 -3.00 13.60 24.21
N SER A 591 -2.49 14.81 24.43
CA SER A 591 -3.25 16.05 24.18
C SER A 591 -3.63 16.18 22.70
N GLU A 592 -2.71 15.88 21.78
CA GLU A 592 -2.97 15.97 20.34
C GLU A 592 -3.97 14.92 19.87
N LEU A 593 -3.88 13.71 20.40
CA LEU A 593 -4.83 12.65 20.10
C LEU A 593 -6.21 12.97 20.66
N GLU A 594 -6.32 13.51 21.87
CA GLU A 594 -7.60 13.89 22.47
C GLU A 594 -8.27 15.04 21.70
N ASP A 595 -7.50 16.04 21.29
CA ASP A 595 -7.99 17.09 20.39
C ASP A 595 -8.48 16.52 19.06
N PHE A 596 -7.74 15.56 18.49
CA PHE A 596 -8.12 14.90 17.24
C PHE A 596 -9.42 14.09 17.37
N LEU A 597 -9.58 13.36 18.48
CA LEU A 597 -10.79 12.63 18.79
C LEU A 597 -11.99 13.59 18.96
N ASN A 598 -11.78 14.79 19.51
CA ASN A 598 -12.82 15.81 19.65
C ASN A 598 -13.27 16.36 18.29
N ARG A 599 -12.31 16.72 17.43
CA ARG A 599 -12.60 17.17 16.05
C ARG A 599 -13.29 16.08 15.23
N THR A 600 -12.83 14.84 15.32
CA THR A 600 -13.47 13.75 14.57
C THR A 600 -14.92 13.53 15.00
N LEU A 601 -15.21 13.67 16.30
CA LEU A 601 -16.57 13.56 16.83
C LEU A 601 -17.50 14.66 16.30
N SER A 602 -17.03 15.90 16.11
CA SER A 602 -17.86 16.99 15.59
C SER A 602 -18.34 16.75 14.14
N HIS A 603 -17.67 15.86 13.40
CA HIS A 603 -18.02 15.52 12.02
C HIS A 603 -18.72 14.16 11.85
N LYS A 604 -19.18 13.52 12.94
CA LYS A 604 -19.83 12.19 12.90
C LYS A 604 -21.01 12.09 11.92
N ASN A 605 -21.73 13.20 11.71
CA ASN A 605 -22.93 13.27 10.87
C ASN A 605 -22.70 13.95 9.52
N HIS A 606 -21.44 14.26 9.16
CA HIS A 606 -21.15 14.90 7.88
C HIS A 606 -21.64 14.01 6.73
N PRO A 607 -22.35 14.51 5.70
CA PRO A 607 -22.72 13.68 4.55
C PRO A 607 -21.49 13.30 3.72
N LEU A 608 -21.58 12.21 2.96
CA LEU A 608 -20.54 11.81 1.99
C LEU A 608 -20.84 12.30 0.56
N GLY A 609 -22.04 12.84 0.31
CA GLY A 609 -22.43 13.32 -1.01
C GLY A 609 -22.67 12.21 -2.03
N ASP A 610 -22.52 12.57 -3.30
CA ASP A 610 -22.77 11.73 -4.46
C ASP A 610 -21.62 10.74 -4.74
N TYR A 611 -21.90 9.73 -5.56
CA TYR A 611 -20.89 8.76 -5.98
C TYR A 611 -19.82 9.44 -6.86
N SER A 612 -18.55 9.27 -6.48
CA SER A 612 -17.39 9.81 -7.19
C SER A 612 -17.13 9.10 -8.52
N PHE A 613 -17.52 7.84 -8.64
CA PHE A 613 -17.48 7.12 -9.91
C PHE A 613 -18.87 7.17 -10.54
N GLN A 614 -18.98 7.88 -11.66
CA GLN A 614 -20.09 7.66 -12.57
C GLN A 614 -19.76 6.34 -13.30
N GLY A 615 -20.67 5.37 -13.27
CA GLY A 615 -20.51 4.07 -13.95
C GLY A 615 -20.11 4.25 -15.43
N PRO A 616 -19.68 3.17 -16.12
CA PRO A 616 -19.23 3.26 -17.51
C PRO A 616 -20.22 4.14 -18.27
N ALA A 617 -19.71 5.28 -18.75
CA ALA A 617 -20.53 6.38 -19.20
C ALA A 617 -21.67 5.83 -20.04
N ALA A 618 -22.93 6.13 -19.68
CA ALA A 618 -23.98 6.10 -20.67
C ALA A 618 -23.41 6.89 -21.84
N SER A 619 -23.06 6.19 -22.91
CA SER A 619 -22.22 6.69 -24.00
C SER A 619 -22.71 8.09 -24.35
N ARG A 620 -22.01 9.12 -23.91
CA ARG A 620 -22.24 10.47 -24.42
C ARG A 620 -21.67 10.42 -25.82
N ARG A 621 -22.53 10.01 -26.75
CA ARG A 621 -22.36 10.18 -28.19
C ARG A 621 -22.13 11.64 -28.52
#